data_AF-A0A386WDW6-F1
#
_entry.id   AF-A0A386WDW6-F1
#
_cell.length_a   1.000
_cell.length_b   1.000
_cell.length_c   1.000
_cell.angle_alpha   90.00
_cell.angle_beta   90.00
_cell.angle_gamma   90.00
#
_symmetry.space_group_name_H-M   'P 1'
#
loop_
_entity.id
_entity.type
_entity.pdbx_description
1 polymer ?
#
loop_
_entity_poly.entity_id
_entity_poly.type
_entity_poly.pdbx_seq_one_letter_code
_entity_poly.pdbx_strand_id
1 'polypeptide(L)'
;MTEVSVRAMTPDEFDSWQDELAAGYAREHVAAGNWTPEEALDRARQESAAFLPQGMATPGMLFLLGVLADGSPVGRLWIGLTHPRGLAGCAFLYDIEVAAGHRGRGLGRALLAAGERAARERGAQALELNVFGANETARKLYETSGYRVVTQQMRKDLS
;
A
#
# COMPACT_ATOMS: atom_id res chain seq x y z
N MET A 1 -21.16 2.46 10.22
CA MET A 1 -19.93 2.34 9.41
C MET A 1 -19.30 1.01 9.74
N THR A 2 -18.83 0.24 8.76
CA THR A 2 -18.12 -1.01 9.04
C THR A 2 -16.78 -0.68 9.68
N GLU A 3 -16.57 -1.14 10.90
CA GLU A 3 -15.34 -0.90 11.66
C GLU A 3 -14.29 -1.94 11.28
N VAL A 4 -13.09 -1.47 10.97
CA VAL A 4 -11.92 -2.30 10.68
C VAL A 4 -10.85 -1.92 11.69
N SER A 5 -10.33 -2.92 12.40
CA SER A 5 -9.12 -2.79 13.21
C SER A 5 -7.95 -3.42 12.47
N VAL A 6 -6.73 -3.13 12.92
CA VAL A 6 -5.50 -3.67 12.33
C VAL A 6 -4.66 -4.35 13.39
N ARG A 7 -4.03 -5.45 13.02
CA ARG A 7 -3.00 -6.14 13.81
C ARG A 7 -1.77 -6.39 12.95
N ALA A 8 -0.62 -6.68 13.58
CA ALA A 8 0.54 -7.14 12.83
C ALA A 8 0.21 -8.45 12.07
N MET A 9 0.78 -8.59 10.87
CA MET A 9 0.81 -9.88 10.17
C MET A 9 1.66 -10.89 10.94
N THR A 10 1.36 -12.17 10.80
CA THR A 10 2.28 -13.25 11.17
C THR A 10 3.37 -13.42 10.09
N PRO A 11 4.46 -14.15 10.37
CA PRO A 11 5.46 -14.49 9.35
C PRO A 11 4.83 -15.18 8.12
N ASP A 12 3.98 -16.19 8.33
CA ASP A 12 3.31 -16.91 7.22
C ASP A 12 2.39 -15.98 6.40
N GLU A 13 1.69 -15.06 7.05
CA GLU A 13 0.84 -14.06 6.37
C GLU A 13 1.67 -13.07 5.55
N PHE A 14 2.84 -12.67 6.08
CA PHE A 14 3.79 -11.81 5.39
C PHE A 14 4.37 -12.51 4.16
N ASP A 15 4.88 -13.73 4.33
CA ASP A 15 5.49 -14.52 3.25
C ASP A 15 4.49 -14.74 2.10
N SER A 16 3.25 -15.14 2.42
CA SER A 16 2.19 -15.31 1.42
C SER A 16 1.81 -14.01 0.71
N TRP A 17 1.87 -12.87 1.41
CA TRP A 17 1.51 -11.57 0.85
C TRP A 17 2.56 -11.02 -0.12
N GLN A 18 3.85 -11.34 0.07
CA GLN A 18 4.92 -10.79 -0.77
C GLN A 18 4.75 -11.16 -2.26
N ASP A 19 4.30 -12.38 -2.56
CA ASP A 19 4.05 -12.81 -3.94
C ASP A 19 2.85 -12.07 -4.56
N GLU A 20 1.78 -11.88 -3.78
CA GLU A 20 0.58 -11.15 -4.21
C GLU A 20 0.89 -9.68 -4.48
N LEU A 21 1.66 -9.04 -3.58
CA LEU A 21 2.16 -7.68 -3.70
C LEU A 21 2.95 -7.50 -5.01
N ALA A 22 3.97 -8.35 -5.24
CA ALA A 22 4.82 -8.25 -6.41
C ALA A 22 4.01 -8.43 -7.71
N ALA A 23 3.08 -9.39 -7.74
CA ALA A 23 2.22 -9.60 -8.89
C ALA A 23 1.26 -8.42 -9.12
N GLY A 24 0.72 -7.80 -8.07
CA GLY A 24 -0.11 -6.59 -8.14
C GLY A 24 0.65 -5.40 -8.71
N TYR A 25 1.79 -5.09 -8.13
CA TYR A 25 2.65 -3.99 -8.54
C TYR A 25 3.12 -4.13 -9.99
N ALA A 26 3.54 -5.34 -10.39
CA ALA A 26 3.89 -5.66 -11.78
C ALA A 26 2.74 -5.36 -12.76
N ARG A 27 1.52 -5.80 -12.45
CA ARG A 27 0.33 -5.56 -13.30
C ARG A 27 0.05 -4.07 -13.45
N GLU A 28 0.12 -3.29 -12.39
CA GLU A 28 -0.12 -1.84 -12.46
C GLU A 28 0.95 -1.11 -13.28
N HIS A 29 2.23 -1.50 -13.15
CA HIS A 29 3.31 -0.96 -13.98
C HIS A 29 3.15 -1.27 -15.47
N VAL A 30 2.77 -2.49 -15.81
CA VAL A 30 2.50 -2.88 -17.20
C VAL A 30 1.30 -2.11 -17.75
N ALA A 31 0.20 -2.02 -16.98
CA ALA A 31 -0.99 -1.28 -17.39
C ALA A 31 -0.71 0.22 -17.58
N ALA A 32 0.21 0.79 -16.80
CA ALA A 32 0.67 2.17 -16.94
C ALA A 32 1.67 2.37 -18.09
N GLY A 33 2.08 1.31 -18.79
CA GLY A 33 3.10 1.35 -19.84
C GLY A 33 4.50 1.65 -19.31
N ASN A 34 4.75 1.45 -18.01
CA ASN A 34 6.05 1.70 -17.40
C ASN A 34 7.04 0.57 -17.67
N TRP A 35 6.58 -0.67 -17.65
CA TRP A 35 7.40 -1.88 -17.83
C TRP A 35 6.80 -2.79 -18.89
N THR A 36 7.63 -3.67 -19.44
CA THR A 36 7.14 -4.75 -20.31
C THR A 36 6.66 -5.95 -19.47
N PRO A 37 5.68 -6.75 -19.96
CA PRO A 37 5.17 -7.89 -19.22
C PRO A 37 6.22 -8.95 -18.85
N GLU A 38 7.26 -9.10 -19.67
CA GLU A 38 8.28 -10.16 -19.54
C GLU A 38 9.14 -9.99 -18.29
N GLU A 39 9.54 -8.76 -17.97
CA GLU A 39 10.41 -8.43 -16.83
C GLU A 39 9.64 -7.95 -15.59
N ALA A 40 8.34 -7.64 -15.73
CA ALA A 40 7.59 -6.91 -14.71
C ALA A 40 7.56 -7.61 -13.35
N LEU A 41 7.38 -8.93 -13.31
CA LEU A 41 7.28 -9.67 -12.05
C LEU A 41 8.61 -9.73 -11.30
N ASP A 42 9.69 -10.08 -11.99
CA ASP A 42 11.02 -10.17 -11.39
C ASP A 42 11.50 -8.80 -10.90
N ARG A 43 11.22 -7.76 -11.69
CA ARG A 43 11.49 -6.38 -11.29
C ARG A 43 10.67 -5.96 -10.07
N ALA A 44 9.37 -6.27 -10.03
CA ALA A 44 8.52 -5.95 -8.88
C ALA A 44 9.02 -6.62 -7.59
N ARG A 45 9.46 -7.88 -7.67
CA ARG A 45 10.08 -8.61 -6.55
C ARG A 45 11.35 -7.93 -6.08
N GLN A 46 12.25 -7.58 -7.00
CA GLN A 46 13.51 -6.92 -6.67
C GLN A 46 13.30 -5.54 -6.05
N GLU A 47 12.43 -4.71 -6.64
CA GLU A 47 12.14 -3.37 -6.12
C GLU A 47 11.48 -3.43 -4.74
N SER A 48 10.52 -4.34 -4.53
CA SER A 48 9.85 -4.51 -3.22
C SER A 48 10.83 -5.02 -2.16
N ALA A 49 11.68 -5.99 -2.49
CA ALA A 49 12.70 -6.53 -1.58
C ALA A 49 13.77 -5.50 -1.22
N ALA A 50 14.09 -4.55 -2.12
CA ALA A 50 15.04 -3.48 -1.84
C ALA A 50 14.59 -2.55 -0.70
N PHE A 51 13.27 -2.38 -0.51
CA PHE A 51 12.73 -1.67 0.66
C PHE A 51 12.79 -2.49 1.95
N LEU A 52 12.98 -3.81 1.85
CA LEU A 52 12.91 -4.77 2.95
C LEU A 52 14.22 -5.58 3.09
N PRO A 53 15.39 -4.93 3.33
CA PRO A 53 16.68 -5.61 3.40
C PRO A 53 16.78 -6.68 4.51
N GLN A 54 15.89 -6.65 5.50
CA GLN A 54 15.79 -7.67 6.56
C GLN A 54 14.41 -8.36 6.54
N GLY A 55 13.71 -8.34 5.41
CA GLY A 55 12.35 -8.88 5.27
C GLY A 55 11.38 -8.23 6.27
N MET A 56 10.56 -9.06 6.92
CA MET A 56 9.60 -8.62 7.95
C MET A 56 10.28 -7.92 9.15
N ALA A 57 11.54 -8.24 9.43
CA ALA A 57 12.30 -7.63 10.52
C ALA A 57 12.87 -6.24 10.17
N THR A 58 12.66 -5.74 8.94
CA THR A 58 13.14 -4.43 8.51
C THR A 58 12.60 -3.34 9.45
N PRO A 59 13.48 -2.58 10.14
CA PRO A 59 13.05 -1.59 11.12
C PRO A 59 12.17 -0.50 10.51
N GLY A 60 11.22 0.00 11.31
CA GLY A 60 10.34 1.09 10.89
C GLY A 60 9.25 0.69 9.89
N MET A 61 9.02 -0.62 9.69
CA MET A 61 7.94 -1.12 8.83
C MET A 61 6.77 -1.63 9.65
N LEU A 62 5.55 -1.36 9.17
CA LEU A 62 4.30 -1.93 9.66
C LEU A 62 3.71 -2.80 8.56
N PHE A 63 3.62 -4.10 8.83
CA PHE A 63 2.89 -5.05 8.01
C PHE A 63 1.61 -5.39 8.77
N LEU A 64 0.48 -4.89 8.29
CA LEU A 64 -0.77 -4.92 9.02
C LEU A 64 -1.82 -5.74 8.28
N LEU A 65 -2.52 -6.60 9.01
CA LEU A 65 -3.75 -7.25 8.56
C LEU A 65 -4.95 -6.51 9.15
N GLY A 66 -5.86 -6.08 8.27
CA GLY A 66 -7.15 -5.53 8.64
C GLY A 66 -8.14 -6.64 8.95
N VAL A 67 -8.85 -6.51 10.07
CA VAL A 67 -9.84 -7.49 10.54
C VAL A 67 -11.16 -6.81 10.92
N LEU A 68 -12.26 -7.52 10.72
CA LEU A 68 -13.59 -7.13 11.24
C LEU A 68 -13.74 -7.49 12.71
N ALA A 69 -14.84 -7.03 13.32
CA ALA A 69 -15.18 -7.32 14.72
C ALA A 69 -15.31 -8.83 15.02
N ASP A 70 -15.67 -9.64 14.02
CA ASP A 70 -15.75 -11.10 14.14
C ASP A 70 -14.40 -11.81 13.90
N GLY A 71 -13.32 -11.05 13.70
CA GLY A 71 -11.97 -11.55 13.43
C GLY A 71 -11.68 -11.87 11.96
N SER A 72 -12.67 -11.73 11.06
CA SER A 72 -12.48 -12.04 9.64
C SER A 72 -11.45 -11.09 9.00
N PRO A 73 -10.42 -11.60 8.29
CA PRO A 73 -9.47 -10.77 7.58
C PRO A 73 -10.12 -10.12 6.34
N VAL A 74 -9.88 -8.83 6.15
CA VAL A 74 -10.49 -8.06 5.05
C VAL A 74 -9.49 -7.40 4.12
N GLY A 75 -8.22 -7.32 4.51
CA GLY A 75 -7.21 -6.65 3.71
C GLY A 75 -5.90 -6.46 4.44
N ARG A 76 -4.93 -5.86 3.75
CA ARG A 76 -3.56 -5.70 4.21
C ARG A 76 -3.08 -4.27 3.96
N LEU A 77 -2.14 -3.82 4.79
CA LEU A 77 -1.40 -2.57 4.60
C LEU A 77 0.09 -2.80 4.82
N TRP A 78 0.91 -2.12 4.04
CA TRP A 78 2.33 -1.96 4.31
C TRP A 78 2.68 -0.47 4.41
N ILE A 79 3.13 -0.06 5.60
CA ILE A 79 3.49 1.33 5.90
C ILE A 79 4.94 1.39 6.40
N GLY A 80 5.76 2.24 5.81
CA GLY A 80 7.03 2.66 6.41
C GLY A 80 6.83 3.89 7.28
N LEU A 81 7.35 3.89 8.50
CA LEU A 81 7.26 5.01 9.45
C LEU A 81 8.13 6.20 9.05
N THR A 82 9.03 6.02 8.09
CA THR A 82 9.86 7.07 7.51
C THR A 82 9.76 7.01 5.99
N HIS A 83 9.57 8.16 5.36
CA HIS A 83 9.71 8.31 3.92
C HIS A 83 11.12 8.84 3.59
N PRO A 84 12.00 8.07 2.92
CA PRO A 84 13.38 8.49 2.65
C PRO A 84 13.51 9.78 1.82
N ARG A 85 12.48 10.14 1.06
CA ARG A 85 12.43 11.35 0.23
C ARG A 85 11.35 12.35 0.68
N GLY A 86 10.64 12.03 1.76
CA GLY A 86 9.56 12.85 2.29
C GLY A 86 10.04 13.83 3.35
N LEU A 87 9.10 14.62 3.86
CA LEU A 87 9.36 15.50 5.01
C LEU A 87 9.63 14.67 6.28
N ALA A 88 10.41 15.23 7.20
CA ALA A 88 10.61 14.62 8.51
C ALA A 88 9.26 14.35 9.21
N GLY A 89 9.10 13.16 9.80
CA GLY A 89 7.84 12.74 10.42
C GLY A 89 6.76 12.26 9.44
N CYS A 90 7.05 12.18 8.14
CA CYS A 90 6.14 11.60 7.15
C CYS A 90 6.36 10.09 7.01
N ALA A 91 5.31 9.32 7.26
CA ALA A 91 5.24 7.91 6.90
C ALA A 91 4.88 7.73 5.42
N PHE A 92 5.09 6.53 4.88
CA PHE A 92 4.78 6.18 3.51
C PHE A 92 3.95 4.90 3.45
N LEU A 93 2.78 4.95 2.81
CA LEU A 93 1.95 3.80 2.51
C LEU A 93 2.44 3.19 1.19
N TYR A 94 3.14 2.06 1.29
CA TYR A 94 3.68 1.32 0.15
C TYR A 94 2.61 0.48 -0.54
N ASP A 95 1.72 -0.13 0.24
CA ASP A 95 0.65 -0.98 -0.30
C ASP A 95 -0.59 -0.95 0.60
N ILE A 96 -1.76 -1.04 -0.06
CA ILE A 96 -3.05 -1.26 0.58
C ILE A 96 -3.91 -2.11 -0.34
N GLU A 97 -4.39 -3.24 0.18
CA GLU A 97 -5.28 -4.13 -0.56
C GLU A 97 -6.46 -4.57 0.29
N VAL A 98 -7.66 -4.53 -0.28
CA VAL A 98 -8.85 -5.20 0.26
C VAL A 98 -9.00 -6.56 -0.43
N ALA A 99 -9.14 -7.60 0.38
CA ALA A 99 -9.33 -8.98 -0.09
C ALA A 99 -10.51 -9.05 -1.08
N ALA A 100 -10.36 -9.83 -2.16
CA ALA A 100 -11.27 -9.82 -3.30
C ALA A 100 -12.76 -9.98 -2.92
N GLY A 101 -13.07 -10.91 -2.00
CA GLY A 101 -14.44 -11.16 -1.50
C GLY A 101 -15.05 -10.04 -0.64
N HIS A 102 -14.25 -9.02 -0.29
CA HIS A 102 -14.63 -7.92 0.59
C HIS A 102 -14.68 -6.56 -0.13
N ARG A 103 -14.35 -6.51 -1.43
CA ARG A 103 -14.37 -5.28 -2.23
C ARG A 103 -15.80 -4.73 -2.43
N GLY A 104 -15.91 -3.43 -2.72
CA GLY A 104 -17.21 -2.77 -2.95
C GLY A 104 -18.05 -2.49 -1.70
N ARG A 105 -17.58 -2.85 -0.50
CA ARG A 105 -18.32 -2.73 0.77
C ARG A 105 -17.90 -1.53 1.64
N GLY A 106 -17.18 -0.57 1.06
CA GLY A 106 -16.60 0.58 1.79
C GLY A 106 -15.39 0.24 2.66
N LEU A 107 -14.91 -1.01 2.64
CA LEU A 107 -13.83 -1.50 3.51
C LEU A 107 -12.46 -0.86 3.20
N GLY A 108 -12.23 -0.40 1.97
CA GLY A 108 -10.97 0.30 1.62
C GLY A 108 -10.79 1.59 2.43
N ARG A 109 -11.86 2.36 2.65
CA ARG A 109 -11.82 3.57 3.48
C ARG A 109 -11.61 3.23 4.96
N ALA A 110 -12.30 2.20 5.45
CA ALA A 110 -12.15 1.77 6.84
C ALA A 110 -10.73 1.25 7.13
N LEU A 111 -10.16 0.47 6.20
CA LEU A 111 -8.80 -0.05 6.27
C LEU A 111 -7.75 1.07 6.21
N LEU A 112 -7.89 2.02 5.27
CA LEU A 112 -7.01 3.18 5.17
C LEU A 112 -7.00 3.99 6.46
N ALA A 113 -8.18 4.30 7.01
CA ALA A 113 -8.28 5.03 8.27
C ALA A 113 -7.66 4.26 9.46
N ALA A 114 -7.72 2.93 9.46
CA ALA A 114 -7.07 2.10 10.47
C ALA A 114 -5.54 2.13 10.35
N GLY A 115 -5.00 2.08 9.13
CA GLY A 115 -3.58 2.25 8.86
C GLY A 115 -3.05 3.63 9.26
N GLU A 116 -3.80 4.69 8.96
CA GLU A 116 -3.48 6.07 9.37
C GLU A 116 -3.40 6.21 10.89
N ARG A 117 -4.33 5.59 11.63
CA ARG A 117 -4.28 5.58 13.11
C ARG A 117 -3.03 4.85 13.60
N ALA A 118 -2.72 3.67 13.05
CA ALA A 118 -1.54 2.90 13.44
C ALA A 118 -0.22 3.64 13.16
N ALA A 119 -0.14 4.40 12.07
CA ALA A 119 1.02 5.25 11.76
C ALA A 119 1.13 6.43 12.74
N ARG A 120 0.01 7.10 13.03
CA ARG A 120 -0.06 8.24 13.97
C ARG A 120 0.34 7.84 15.39
N GLU A 121 -0.13 6.69 15.87
CA GLU A 121 0.24 6.13 17.18
C GLU A 121 1.75 5.88 17.32
N ARG A 122 2.46 5.74 16.20
CA ARG A 122 3.92 5.58 16.13
C ARG A 122 4.66 6.87 15.81
N GLY A 123 3.99 8.02 15.93
CA GLY A 123 4.58 9.34 15.82
C GLY A 123 4.60 9.93 14.41
N ALA A 124 3.99 9.28 13.41
CA ALA A 124 3.86 9.87 12.09
C ALA A 124 2.92 11.10 12.13
N GLN A 125 3.37 12.20 11.52
CA GLN A 125 2.62 13.46 11.42
C GLN A 125 1.89 13.59 10.08
N ALA A 126 2.36 12.88 9.06
CA ALA A 126 1.77 12.81 7.74
C ALA A 126 1.91 11.38 7.17
N LEU A 127 1.09 11.05 6.18
CA LEU A 127 1.17 9.80 5.42
C LEU A 127 1.13 10.15 3.93
N GLU A 128 2.16 9.72 3.21
CA GLU A 128 2.27 9.86 1.75
C GLU A 128 2.15 8.51 1.06
N LEU A 129 1.83 8.53 -0.23
CA LEU A 129 1.69 7.34 -1.06
C LEU A 129 1.89 7.71 -2.53
N ASN A 130 2.13 6.69 -3.35
CA ASN A 130 1.98 6.79 -4.79
C ASN A 130 0.72 6.05 -5.23
N VAL A 131 0.09 6.56 -6.29
CA VAL A 131 -1.03 5.90 -6.94
C VAL A 131 -0.87 6.02 -8.45
N PHE A 132 -1.07 4.94 -9.18
CA PHE A 132 -1.00 4.96 -10.64
C PHE A 132 -2.11 5.83 -11.21
N GLY A 133 -1.79 6.64 -12.23
CA GLY A 133 -2.73 7.60 -12.81
C GLY A 133 -4.03 6.99 -13.32
N ALA A 134 -3.96 5.75 -13.83
CA ALA A 134 -5.10 4.97 -14.32
C ALA A 134 -5.96 4.33 -13.22
N ASN A 135 -5.50 4.28 -11.97
CA ASN A 135 -6.23 3.68 -10.86
C ASN A 135 -7.24 4.68 -10.26
N GLU A 136 -8.31 4.98 -11.00
CA GLU A 136 -9.33 5.96 -10.60
C GLU A 136 -10.00 5.62 -9.26
N THR A 137 -10.20 4.35 -8.98
CA THR A 137 -10.82 3.89 -7.73
C THR A 137 -9.97 4.26 -6.53
N ALA A 138 -8.66 3.95 -6.58
CA ALA A 138 -7.73 4.31 -5.51
C ALA A 138 -7.58 5.84 -5.40
N ARG A 139 -7.46 6.55 -6.53
CA ARG A 139 -7.40 8.02 -6.54
C ARG A 139 -8.60 8.66 -5.84
N LYS A 140 -9.82 8.25 -6.21
CA LYS A 140 -11.06 8.73 -5.56
C LYS A 140 -11.09 8.38 -4.08
N LEU A 141 -10.63 7.18 -3.70
CA LEU A 141 -10.51 6.79 -2.28
C LEU A 141 -9.61 7.76 -1.51
N TYR A 142 -8.41 8.05 -2.03
CA TYR A 142 -7.46 8.94 -1.37
C TYR A 142 -7.94 10.39 -1.33
N GLU A 143 -8.41 10.94 -2.45
CA GLU A 143 -8.95 12.30 -2.53
C GLU A 143 -10.09 12.50 -1.52
N THR A 144 -11.04 11.55 -1.48
CA THR A 144 -12.18 11.62 -0.56
C THR A 144 -11.85 11.25 0.89
N SER A 145 -10.61 10.84 1.16
CA SER A 145 -10.05 10.63 2.51
C SER A 145 -9.12 11.78 2.95
N GLY A 146 -8.98 12.83 2.14
CA GLY A 146 -8.24 14.05 2.49
C GLY A 146 -6.80 14.10 1.98
N TYR A 147 -6.37 13.13 1.16
CA TYR A 147 -5.08 13.20 0.49
C TYR A 147 -5.12 14.25 -0.62
N ARG A 148 -3.99 14.91 -0.84
CA ARG A 148 -3.79 15.90 -1.90
C ARG A 148 -2.59 15.50 -2.74
N VAL A 149 -2.62 15.82 -4.02
CA VAL A 149 -1.48 15.64 -4.91
C VAL A 149 -0.35 16.57 -4.47
N VAL A 150 0.81 16.00 -4.12
CA VAL A 150 2.03 16.75 -3.78
C VAL A 150 3.09 16.68 -4.88
N THR A 151 3.13 15.59 -5.65
CA THR A 151 4.01 15.38 -6.80
C THR A 151 3.24 14.67 -7.91
N GLN A 152 3.54 14.99 -9.18
CA GLN A 152 2.97 14.32 -10.35
C GLN A 152 4.05 14.03 -11.39
N GLN A 153 4.04 12.81 -11.92
CA GLN A 153 4.85 12.41 -13.07
C GLN A 153 3.96 12.34 -14.32
N MET A 154 4.45 12.86 -15.45
CA MET A 154 3.74 12.85 -16.73
C MET A 154 4.64 12.31 -17.83
N ARG A 155 4.05 11.63 -18.81
CA ARG A 155 4.73 11.13 -20.01
C ARG A 155 3.93 11.55 -21.24
N LYS A 156 4.62 11.92 -22.32
CA LYS A 156 4.05 12.16 -23.65
C LYS A 156 4.85 11.36 -24.67
N ASP A 157 4.16 10.61 -25.53
CA ASP A 157 4.78 9.95 -26.68
C ASP A 157 5.10 10.99 -27.77
N LEU A 158 6.29 10.93 -28.35
CA LEU A 158 6.80 11.93 -29.30
C LEU A 158 6.70 11.48 -30.78
N SER A 159 5.87 10.47 -31.07
CA SER A 159 5.64 9.99 -32.43
C SER A 159 5.07 11.05 -33.35
#